data_AF-A0A7W0VXS5-F1
#
_entry.id   AF-A0A7W0VXS5-F1
#
_cell.length_a   1.000
_cell.length_b   1.000
_cell.length_c   1.000
_cell.angle_alpha   90.00
_cell.angle_beta   90.00
_cell.angle_gamma   90.00
#
_symmetry.space_group_name_H-M   'P 1'
#
loop_
_entity.id
_entity.type
_entity.pdbx_description
1 polymer ?
#
loop_
_entity_poly.entity_id
_entity_poly.type
_entity_poly.pdbx_seq_one_letter_code
_entity_poly.pdbx_strand_id
1 'polypeptide(L)'
;MGKPEPAPDPAAPPPSRLKRILKRLWWFHSFFALFFGVGVMLFARAGLAHADKVMMALFISWTLLFIALRFIVGPTNRKEQETFARKGMRVATNYIIKQFYQQMFFFLTPLYASSATWALSSWNWWLAPVLLICAVVSTMDLVFDHFIMERRWLASGMYGIAMFSLLNVLLPLVAGVDHQTGLVVAAAATPMSVALLTFSIKQVLSPQGAILTVGSTIGLLALVWYGRAFIPPAPLAMPEIAVGHGTMGSYECMPGSKHEMRSNQLDGLRCGSLLREPGGLKENVLHVWTHRGNELSRITPTQIRCDGDGVVFRSELPLSVIPKDPTGKWACTTYTLGGQLVGIRKFEVLTSTGESVSEQPEKPGSGSGSGGSGSAGSGSSGRGSGGSGSSATGSAGSGSAGR
;
A
#
# COMPACT_ATOMS: atom_id res chain seq x y z
N MET A 1 -22.19 77.30 33.12
CA MET A 1 -21.44 76.44 34.06
C MET A 1 -20.94 75.22 33.30
N GLY A 2 -19.77 75.32 32.69
CA GLY A 2 -19.10 74.20 32.02
C GLY A 2 -18.43 73.33 33.07
N LYS A 3 -18.80 72.04 33.11
CA LYS A 3 -18.15 71.03 33.94
C LYS A 3 -16.79 70.71 33.30
N PRO A 4 -15.66 70.74 34.03
CA PRO A 4 -14.36 70.46 33.45
C PRO A 4 -14.25 68.99 33.04
N GLU A 5 -13.65 68.77 31.87
CA GLU A 5 -13.25 67.49 31.32
C GLU A 5 -12.27 66.79 32.29
N PRO A 6 -12.44 65.50 32.62
CA PRO A 6 -11.51 64.81 33.49
C PRO A 6 -10.17 64.63 32.77
N ALA A 7 -9.09 65.00 33.45
CA ALA A 7 -7.72 64.84 32.98
C ALA A 7 -7.42 63.37 32.61
N PRO A 8 -6.61 63.12 31.56
CA PRO A 8 -6.22 61.77 31.19
C PRO A 8 -5.38 61.13 32.29
N ASP A 9 -5.78 59.94 32.70
CA ASP A 9 -5.15 59.13 33.74
C ASP A 9 -3.68 58.81 33.37
N PRO A 10 -2.66 59.26 34.13
CA PRO A 10 -1.26 59.18 33.72
C PRO A 10 -0.58 57.83 34.01
N ALA A 11 -1.33 56.74 34.19
CA ALA A 11 -0.79 55.47 34.66
C ALA A 11 -1.27 54.23 33.89
N ALA A 12 -1.49 54.31 32.58
CA ALA A 12 -1.46 53.10 31.76
C ALA A 12 0.00 52.67 31.55
N PRO A 13 0.48 51.54 32.12
CA PRO A 13 1.85 51.11 31.91
C PRO A 13 2.08 50.93 30.39
N PRO A 14 3.19 51.43 29.83
CA PRO A 14 3.44 51.33 28.40
C PRO A 14 3.37 49.85 28.02
N PRO A 15 2.67 49.48 26.92
CA PRO A 15 2.53 48.08 26.56
C PRO A 15 3.93 47.48 26.49
N SER A 16 4.20 46.51 27.38
CA SER A 16 5.52 45.96 27.58
C SER A 16 6.11 45.62 26.22
N ARG A 17 7.39 45.94 25.97
CA ARG A 17 8.05 45.71 24.66
C ARG A 17 7.78 44.30 24.13
N LEU A 18 7.60 43.33 25.04
CA LEU A 18 7.14 41.97 24.79
C LEU A 18 5.78 41.87 24.05
N LYS A 19 4.73 42.59 24.48
CA LYS A 19 3.42 42.62 23.77
C LYS A 19 3.56 43.20 22.37
N ARG A 20 4.42 44.19 22.19
CA ARG A 20 4.68 44.83 20.88
C ARG A 20 5.46 43.91 19.94
N ILE A 21 6.42 43.15 20.48
CA ILE A 21 7.19 42.11 19.76
C ILE A 21 6.28 40.93 19.43
N LEU A 22 5.44 40.45 20.36
CA LEU A 22 4.46 39.39 20.10
C LEU A 22 3.48 39.78 18.99
N LYS A 23 2.95 41.01 19.01
CA LYS A 23 2.04 41.50 17.96
C LYS A 23 2.74 41.57 16.60
N ARG A 24 4.01 41.98 16.54
CA ARG A 24 4.80 41.95 15.29
C ARG A 24 5.08 40.53 14.82
N LEU A 25 5.45 39.61 15.71
CA LEU A 25 5.63 38.19 15.39
C LEU A 25 4.33 37.57 14.88
N TRP A 26 3.19 37.92 15.45
CA TRP A 26 1.89 37.41 15.04
C TRP A 26 1.46 37.93 13.66
N TRP A 27 1.75 39.21 13.37
CA TRP A 27 1.52 39.78 12.04
C TRP A 27 2.48 39.18 11.00
N PHE A 28 3.74 38.96 11.37
CA PHE A 28 4.72 38.30 10.51
C PHE A 28 4.35 36.83 10.23
N HIS A 29 3.83 36.12 11.24
CA HIS A 29 3.27 34.78 11.07
C HIS A 29 2.08 34.78 10.09
N SER A 30 1.17 35.75 10.20
CA SER A 30 0.02 35.89 9.31
C SER A 30 0.45 36.17 7.86
N PHE A 31 1.44 37.04 7.67
CA PHE A 31 2.01 37.33 6.36
C PHE A 31 2.76 36.13 5.78
N PHE A 32 3.54 35.42 6.59
CA PHE A 32 4.20 34.18 6.19
C PHE A 32 3.20 33.10 5.80
N ALA A 33 2.12 32.91 6.58
CA ALA A 33 1.05 31.97 6.27
C ALA A 33 0.33 32.32 4.96
N LEU A 34 0.10 33.62 4.69
CA LEU A 34 -0.47 34.09 3.43
C LEU A 34 0.45 33.81 2.24
N PHE A 35 1.73 34.19 2.33
CA PHE A 35 2.70 33.94 1.26
C PHE A 35 2.95 32.45 1.04
N PHE A 36 2.97 31.66 2.11
CA PHE A 36 3.02 30.21 2.05
C PHE A 36 1.78 29.65 1.35
N GLY A 37 0.58 30.13 1.71
CA GLY A 37 -0.67 29.74 1.06
C GLY A 37 -0.72 30.10 -0.43
N VAL A 38 -0.28 31.30 -0.81
CA VAL A 38 -0.16 31.73 -2.21
C VAL A 38 0.87 30.87 -2.95
N GLY A 39 2.01 30.57 -2.31
CA GLY A 39 3.01 29.65 -2.85
C GLY A 39 2.44 28.27 -3.13
N VAL A 40 1.66 27.71 -2.20
CA VAL A 40 0.97 26.42 -2.36
C VAL A 40 -0.06 26.47 -3.49
N MET A 41 -0.85 27.55 -3.63
CA MET A 41 -1.83 27.68 -4.73
C MET A 41 -1.18 27.80 -6.11
N LEU A 42 -0.12 28.61 -6.23
CA LEU A 42 0.62 28.76 -7.49
C LEU A 42 1.33 27.46 -7.87
N PHE A 43 1.83 26.73 -6.87
CA PHE A 43 2.42 25.42 -7.06
C PHE A 43 1.39 24.36 -7.48
N ALA A 44 0.22 24.31 -6.85
CA ALA A 44 -0.86 23.39 -7.21
C ALA A 44 -1.32 23.60 -8.68
N ARG A 45 -1.22 24.83 -9.20
CA ARG A 45 -1.45 25.16 -10.61
C ARG A 45 -0.35 24.69 -11.57
N ALA A 46 0.90 24.58 -11.11
CA ALA A 46 2.03 24.13 -11.93
C ALA A 46 2.03 22.61 -12.18
N GLY A 47 1.07 21.88 -11.59
CA GLY A 47 0.86 20.46 -11.85
C GLY A 47 1.87 19.53 -11.18
N LEU A 48 1.66 18.23 -11.36
CA LEU A 48 2.41 17.12 -10.76
C LEU A 48 3.91 17.10 -11.12
N ALA A 49 4.36 17.96 -12.04
CA ALA A 49 5.73 18.02 -12.55
C ALA A 49 6.79 18.37 -11.48
N HIS A 50 6.40 18.96 -10.36
CA HIS A 50 7.30 19.28 -9.24
C HIS A 50 6.86 18.67 -7.91
N ALA A 51 5.83 17.81 -7.93
CA ALA A 51 5.27 17.20 -6.73
C ALA A 51 6.31 16.36 -5.98
N ASP A 52 7.25 15.75 -6.71
CA ASP A 52 8.45 15.08 -6.21
C ASP A 52 9.29 16.00 -5.30
N LYS A 53 9.60 17.22 -5.76
CA LYS A 53 10.43 18.19 -5.04
C LYS A 53 9.75 18.70 -3.77
N VAL A 54 8.44 18.94 -3.83
CA VAL A 54 7.67 19.38 -2.65
C VAL A 54 7.55 18.26 -1.62
N MET A 55 7.27 17.04 -2.06
CA MET A 55 7.27 15.87 -1.16
C MET A 55 8.63 15.65 -0.52
N MET A 56 9.73 15.82 -1.28
CA MET A 56 11.08 15.77 -0.73
C MET A 56 11.32 16.88 0.30
N ALA A 57 10.92 18.11 0.02
CA ALA A 57 11.07 19.23 0.97
C ALA A 57 10.26 19.01 2.25
N LEU A 58 9.02 18.53 2.15
CA LEU A 58 8.18 18.17 3.30
C LEU A 58 8.83 17.06 4.11
N PHE A 59 9.36 16.02 3.47
CA PHE A 59 10.04 14.93 4.15
C PHE A 59 11.29 15.39 4.89
N ILE A 60 12.14 16.19 4.25
CA ILE A 60 13.35 16.75 4.89
C ILE A 60 12.94 17.60 6.08
N SER A 61 11.91 18.45 5.94
CA SER A 61 11.37 19.26 7.02
C SER A 61 10.92 18.39 8.20
N TRP A 62 10.14 17.34 7.95
CA TRP A 62 9.67 16.41 8.97
C TRP A 62 10.82 15.65 9.63
N THR A 63 11.76 15.12 8.86
CA THR A 63 12.91 14.35 9.37
C THR A 63 13.83 15.21 10.22
N LEU A 64 14.18 16.41 9.73
CA LEU A 64 14.99 17.38 10.49
C LEU A 64 14.30 17.76 11.80
N LEU A 65 12.99 17.91 11.78
CA LEU A 65 12.24 18.24 12.98
C LEU A 65 12.18 17.06 13.96
N PHE A 66 12.01 15.83 13.51
CA PHE A 66 12.12 14.65 14.38
C PHE A 66 13.50 14.56 15.05
N ILE A 67 14.56 14.80 14.28
CA ILE A 67 15.94 14.87 14.77
C ILE A 67 16.06 16.00 15.80
N ALA A 68 15.61 17.21 15.45
CA ALA A 68 15.67 18.38 16.33
C ALA A 68 14.94 18.12 17.65
N LEU A 69 13.72 17.59 17.61
CA LEU A 69 12.97 17.24 18.82
C LEU A 69 13.69 16.16 19.63
N ARG A 70 14.28 15.14 18.98
CA ARG A 70 15.04 14.10 19.68
C ARG A 70 16.30 14.63 20.36
N PHE A 71 16.97 15.63 19.82
CA PHE A 71 18.20 16.19 20.40
C PHE A 71 17.92 17.34 21.38
N ILE A 72 16.92 18.18 21.10
CA ILE A 72 16.49 19.29 21.96
C ILE A 72 15.75 18.77 23.20
N VAL A 73 14.97 17.70 23.04
CA VAL A 73 14.10 17.13 24.09
C VAL A 73 14.59 15.75 24.53
N GLY A 74 15.79 15.36 24.07
CA GLY A 74 16.37 14.04 24.29
C GLY A 74 16.17 13.55 25.72
N PRO A 75 15.90 12.24 25.88
CA PRO A 75 15.09 11.64 26.94
C PRO A 75 15.45 12.27 28.27
N THR A 76 14.79 13.39 28.58
CA THR A 76 15.18 14.22 29.70
C THR A 76 14.59 13.47 30.86
N ASN A 77 15.48 12.71 31.46
CA ASN A 77 15.33 11.95 32.68
C ASN A 77 14.21 12.52 33.52
N ARG A 78 13.31 11.63 33.90
CA ARG A 78 12.29 11.74 34.95
C ARG A 78 12.99 12.06 36.28
N LYS A 79 13.67 13.20 36.38
CA LYS A 79 14.31 13.73 37.58
C LYS A 79 13.37 14.80 38.11
N GLU A 80 12.98 14.62 39.37
CA GLU A 80 11.87 15.25 40.09
C GLU A 80 11.92 16.77 40.24
N GLN A 81 12.87 17.47 39.62
CA GLN A 81 12.94 18.93 39.62
C GLN A 81 12.64 19.50 38.23
N GLU A 82 11.35 19.51 37.87
CA GLU A 82 10.85 20.24 36.70
C GLU A 82 10.72 21.73 37.04
N THR A 83 11.60 22.57 36.50
CA THR A 83 11.37 24.02 36.43
C THR A 83 10.18 24.31 35.50
N PHE A 84 9.41 25.36 35.79
CA PHE A 84 8.25 25.79 34.96
C PHE A 84 8.60 25.91 33.46
N ALA A 85 9.83 26.34 33.15
CA ALA A 85 10.36 26.41 31.79
C ALA A 85 10.49 25.03 31.11
N ARG A 86 10.90 23.97 31.83
CA ARG A 86 10.99 22.60 31.30
C ARG A 86 9.61 21.99 31.09
N LYS A 87 8.66 22.27 31.98
CA LYS A 87 7.26 21.86 31.82
C LYS A 87 6.63 22.51 30.59
N GLY A 88 6.86 23.82 30.39
CA GLY A 88 6.44 24.54 29.19
C GLY A 88 7.07 24.00 27.90
N MET A 89 8.38 23.73 27.91
CA MET A 89 9.09 23.14 26.75
C MET A 89 8.54 21.76 26.38
N ARG A 90 8.22 20.92 27.37
CA ARG A 90 7.66 19.59 27.16
C ARG A 90 6.26 19.64 26.57
N VAL A 91 5.41 20.52 27.08
CA VAL A 91 4.05 20.74 26.52
C VAL A 91 4.14 21.26 25.08
N ALA A 92 5.01 22.24 24.82
CA ALA A 92 5.24 22.76 23.48
C ALA A 92 5.75 21.67 22.52
N THR A 93 6.67 20.82 22.97
CA THR A 93 7.19 19.69 22.19
C THR A 93 6.09 18.69 21.87
N ASN A 94 5.29 18.28 22.85
CA ASN A 94 4.20 17.34 22.63
C ASN A 94 3.17 17.90 21.65
N TYR A 95 2.83 19.19 21.79
CA TYR A 95 1.95 19.88 20.86
C TYR A 95 2.52 19.91 19.43
N ILE A 96 3.82 20.22 19.29
CA ILE A 96 4.52 20.19 18.01
C ILE A 96 4.45 18.77 17.42
N ILE A 97 4.83 17.74 18.17
CA ILE A 97 4.79 16.34 17.74
C ILE A 97 3.39 15.96 17.24
N LYS A 98 2.34 16.31 17.98
CA LYS A 98 0.95 16.09 17.56
C LYS A 98 0.63 16.74 16.22
N GLN A 99 0.98 18.02 16.08
CA GLN A 99 0.77 18.75 14.84
C GLN A 99 1.47 18.09 13.65
N PHE A 100 2.66 17.53 13.87
CA PHE A 100 3.38 16.78 12.83
C PHE A 100 2.69 15.48 12.47
N TYR A 101 2.24 14.68 13.45
CA TYR A 101 1.46 13.47 13.17
C TYR A 101 0.22 13.80 12.33
N GLN A 102 -0.50 14.85 12.73
CA GLN A 102 -1.67 15.30 11.99
C GLN A 102 -1.32 15.64 10.54
N GLN A 103 -0.31 16.49 10.32
CA GLN A 103 0.11 16.86 8.97
C GLN A 103 0.53 15.64 8.13
N MET A 104 1.31 14.73 8.71
CA MET A 104 1.79 13.53 8.02
C MET A 104 0.65 12.59 7.63
N PHE A 105 -0.24 12.26 8.57
CA PHE A 105 -1.34 11.33 8.27
C PHE A 105 -2.34 11.92 7.28
N PHE A 106 -2.69 13.20 7.41
CA PHE A 106 -3.56 13.86 6.43
C PHE A 106 -2.90 13.97 5.05
N PHE A 107 -1.58 14.09 4.99
CA PHE A 107 -0.84 14.13 3.73
C PHE A 107 -0.77 12.74 3.06
N LEU A 108 -0.49 11.69 3.84
CA LEU A 108 -0.33 10.33 3.32
C LEU A 108 -1.66 9.69 2.91
N THR A 109 -2.74 9.98 3.64
CA THR A 109 -4.06 9.39 3.39
C THR A 109 -4.53 9.50 1.92
N PRO A 110 -4.58 10.68 1.28
CA PRO A 110 -5.02 10.80 -0.11
C PRO A 110 -4.07 10.11 -1.10
N LEU A 111 -2.77 10.05 -0.83
CA LEU A 111 -1.80 9.35 -1.68
C LEU A 111 -2.07 7.84 -1.66
N TYR A 112 -2.19 7.25 -0.47
CA TYR A 112 -2.54 5.85 -0.30
C TYR A 112 -3.92 5.53 -0.86
N ALA A 113 -4.91 6.42 -0.68
CA ALA A 113 -6.24 6.25 -1.24
C ALA A 113 -6.27 6.27 -2.78
N SER A 114 -5.39 7.08 -3.40
CA SER A 114 -5.27 7.16 -4.87
C SER A 114 -4.57 5.95 -5.49
N SER A 115 -3.66 5.31 -4.75
CA SER A 115 -2.96 4.08 -5.14
C SER A 115 -3.72 2.80 -4.77
N ALA A 116 -4.73 2.91 -3.90
CA ALA A 116 -5.53 1.78 -3.45
C ALA A 116 -6.55 1.33 -4.49
N THR A 117 -6.70 0.01 -4.61
CA THR A 117 -7.79 -0.59 -5.38
C THR A 117 -9.04 -0.74 -4.52
N TRP A 118 -10.06 0.10 -4.79
CA TRP A 118 -11.34 0.08 -4.08
C TRP A 118 -12.28 -1.02 -4.59
N ALA A 119 -11.88 -2.29 -4.41
CA ALA A 119 -12.68 -3.45 -4.79
C ALA A 119 -12.77 -4.47 -3.65
N LEU A 120 -13.96 -5.06 -3.45
CA LEU A 120 -14.20 -6.06 -2.38
C LEU A 120 -13.35 -7.35 -2.54
N SER A 121 -12.84 -7.64 -3.73
CA SER A 121 -11.97 -8.81 -3.95
C SER A 121 -10.52 -8.59 -3.55
N SER A 122 -10.12 -7.36 -3.24
CA SER A 122 -8.77 -7.04 -2.82
C SER A 122 -8.80 -6.36 -1.47
N TRP A 123 -7.86 -6.72 -0.60
CA TRP A 123 -7.72 -6.03 0.69
C TRP A 123 -6.79 -4.81 0.63
N ASN A 124 -6.16 -4.54 -0.53
CA ASN A 124 -5.12 -3.53 -0.71
C ASN A 124 -5.49 -2.12 -0.17
N TRP A 125 -6.76 -1.76 -0.16
CA TRP A 125 -7.24 -0.46 0.33
C TRP A 125 -7.13 -0.23 1.84
N TRP A 126 -6.84 -1.25 2.67
CA TRP A 126 -6.93 -1.17 4.15
C TRP A 126 -6.06 -0.09 4.81
N LEU A 127 -4.91 0.24 4.22
CA LEU A 127 -3.95 1.16 4.84
C LEU A 127 -4.46 2.61 4.79
N ALA A 128 -5.20 3.00 3.74
CA ALA A 128 -5.77 4.34 3.61
C ALA A 128 -6.75 4.70 4.76
N PRO A 129 -7.79 3.90 5.10
CA PRO A 129 -8.65 4.19 6.24
C PRO A 129 -7.93 4.08 7.57
N VAL A 130 -6.92 3.20 7.72
CA VAL A 130 -6.09 3.18 8.94
C VAL A 130 -5.35 4.50 9.12
N LEU A 131 -4.73 5.03 8.05
CA LEU A 131 -4.08 6.34 8.07
C LEU A 131 -5.08 7.48 8.37
N LEU A 132 -6.28 7.42 7.80
CA LEU A 132 -7.34 8.40 8.08
C LEU A 132 -7.79 8.35 9.54
N ILE A 133 -7.97 7.16 10.12
CA ILE A 133 -8.31 7.01 11.53
C ILE A 133 -7.18 7.58 12.40
N CYS A 134 -5.92 7.26 12.09
CA CYS A 134 -4.77 7.85 12.77
C CYS A 134 -4.74 9.39 12.64
N ALA A 135 -5.10 9.93 11.47
CA ALA A 135 -5.21 11.37 11.24
C ALA A 135 -6.28 11.99 12.13
N VAL A 136 -7.50 11.45 12.15
CA VAL A 136 -8.62 11.94 12.97
C VAL A 136 -8.27 11.85 14.45
N VAL A 137 -7.75 10.71 14.90
CA VAL A 137 -7.34 10.49 16.28
C VAL A 137 -6.23 11.47 16.71
N SER A 138 -5.33 11.84 15.80
CA SER A 138 -4.30 12.86 16.07
C SER A 138 -4.87 14.26 16.29
N THR A 139 -6.09 14.56 15.82
CA THR A 139 -6.79 15.83 16.09
C THR A 139 -7.50 15.85 17.44
N MET A 140 -7.76 14.68 18.04
CA MET A 140 -8.50 14.56 19.29
C MET A 140 -7.55 14.66 20.49
N ASP A 141 -7.21 15.90 20.88
CA ASP A 141 -6.18 16.18 21.89
C ASP A 141 -6.32 15.38 23.20
N LEU A 142 -7.54 15.25 23.72
CA LEU A 142 -7.83 14.50 24.95
C LEU A 142 -7.59 12.99 24.79
N VAL A 143 -8.05 12.40 23.69
CA VAL A 143 -7.90 10.95 23.41
C VAL A 143 -6.43 10.63 23.13
N PHE A 144 -5.77 11.47 22.35
CA PHE A 144 -4.38 11.28 22.00
C PHE A 144 -3.46 11.36 23.23
N ASP A 145 -3.68 12.33 24.13
CA ASP A 145 -2.86 12.47 25.33
C ASP A 145 -3.13 11.39 26.38
N HIS A 146 -4.39 11.15 26.74
CA HIS A 146 -4.71 10.19 27.80
C HIS A 146 -4.59 8.74 27.35
N PHE A 147 -4.97 8.40 26.11
CA PHE A 147 -5.04 6.99 25.72
C PHE A 147 -3.79 6.51 24.97
N ILE A 148 -3.29 7.33 24.05
CA ILE A 148 -2.22 6.92 23.12
C ILE A 148 -0.85 7.27 23.69
N MET A 149 -0.65 8.49 24.16
CA MET A 149 0.65 8.93 24.67
C MET A 149 0.97 8.37 26.06
N GLU A 150 -0.03 7.92 26.82
CA GLU A 150 0.19 7.18 28.07
C GLU A 150 0.70 5.75 27.81
N ARG A 151 0.28 5.14 26.69
CA ARG A 151 0.63 3.76 26.31
C ARG A 151 1.74 3.75 25.28
N ARG A 152 2.99 3.57 25.74
CA ARG A 152 4.19 3.54 24.89
C ARG A 152 4.08 2.68 23.63
N TRP A 153 3.41 1.53 23.70
CA TRP A 153 3.25 0.64 22.54
C TRP A 153 2.30 1.21 21.47
N LEU A 154 1.24 1.92 21.85
CA LEU A 154 0.34 2.60 20.90
C LEU A 154 1.04 3.77 20.22
N ALA A 155 1.79 4.57 20.99
CA ALA A 155 2.60 5.65 20.44
C ALA A 155 3.66 5.12 19.45
N SER A 156 4.38 4.05 19.80
CA SER A 156 5.31 3.36 18.89
C SER A 156 4.62 2.78 17.67
N GLY A 157 3.41 2.23 17.80
CA GLY A 157 2.64 1.68 16.68
C GLY A 157 2.23 2.76 15.68
N MET A 158 1.66 3.87 16.14
CA MET A 158 1.33 5.00 15.26
C MET A 158 2.57 5.60 14.60
N TYR A 159 3.67 5.71 15.34
CA TYR A 159 4.94 6.16 14.79
C TYR A 159 5.46 5.21 13.70
N GLY A 160 5.39 3.90 13.96
CA GLY A 160 5.76 2.88 13.00
C GLY A 160 4.94 2.95 11.72
N ILE A 161 3.61 3.09 11.83
CA ILE A 161 2.72 3.25 10.68
C ILE A 161 3.07 4.52 9.90
N ALA A 162 3.24 5.66 10.58
CA ALA A 162 3.58 6.92 9.93
C ALA A 162 4.92 6.83 9.18
N MET A 163 5.96 6.28 9.82
CA MET A 163 7.29 6.14 9.22
C MET A 163 7.31 5.14 8.08
N PHE A 164 6.67 3.99 8.24
CA PHE A 164 6.56 3.00 7.18
C PHE A 164 5.86 3.59 5.97
N SER A 165 4.69 4.19 6.19
CA SER A 165 3.89 4.76 5.11
C SER A 165 4.61 5.89 4.39
N LEU A 166 5.32 6.73 5.14
CA LEU A 166 6.13 7.82 4.60
C LEU A 166 7.30 7.31 3.75
N LEU A 167 8.10 6.36 4.28
CA LEU A 167 9.25 5.81 3.58
C LEU A 167 8.83 5.05 2.32
N ASN A 168 7.73 4.29 2.39
CA ASN A 168 7.19 3.55 1.24
C ASN A 168 6.77 4.48 0.09
N VAL A 169 6.27 5.68 0.38
CA VAL A 169 5.95 6.70 -0.64
C VAL A 169 7.20 7.40 -1.14
N LEU A 170 8.09 7.77 -0.22
CA LEU A 170 9.21 8.65 -0.54
C LEU A 170 10.30 7.94 -1.34
N LEU A 171 10.59 6.68 -1.01
CA LEU A 171 11.72 5.98 -1.62
C LEU A 171 11.55 5.84 -3.14
N PRO A 172 10.42 5.34 -3.68
CA PRO A 172 10.22 5.30 -5.13
C PRO A 172 10.23 6.71 -5.75
N LEU A 173 9.64 7.67 -5.05
CA LEU A 173 9.51 9.05 -5.53
C LEU A 173 10.84 9.81 -5.62
N VAL A 174 11.69 9.72 -4.60
CA VAL A 174 12.93 10.53 -4.49
C VAL A 174 14.15 9.76 -4.97
N ALA A 175 14.29 8.49 -4.54
CA ALA A 175 15.43 7.67 -4.93
C ALA A 175 15.25 7.01 -6.30
N GLY A 176 14.03 7.02 -6.85
CA GLY A 176 13.74 6.43 -8.16
C GLY A 176 13.86 4.92 -8.19
N VAL A 177 13.75 4.27 -7.03
CA VAL A 177 13.72 2.81 -6.90
C VAL A 177 12.35 2.27 -7.28
N ASP A 178 12.27 1.00 -7.65
CA ASP A 178 10.99 0.32 -7.83
C ASP A 178 10.20 0.24 -6.51
N HIS A 179 8.87 0.11 -6.59
CA HIS A 179 8.01 0.12 -5.42
C HIS A 179 8.29 -1.07 -4.48
N GLN A 180 8.73 -2.23 -5.00
CA GLN A 180 9.06 -3.38 -4.14
C GLN A 180 10.34 -3.11 -3.33
N THR A 181 11.40 -2.60 -3.95
CA THR A 181 12.63 -2.21 -3.25
C THR A 181 12.33 -1.12 -2.23
N GLY A 182 11.56 -0.10 -2.60
CA GLY A 182 11.10 0.95 -1.68
C GLY A 182 10.36 0.38 -0.46
N LEU A 183 9.43 -0.54 -0.69
CA LEU A 183 8.65 -1.21 0.34
C LEU A 183 9.52 -2.04 1.29
N VAL A 184 10.48 -2.81 0.77
CA VAL A 184 11.42 -3.63 1.56
C VAL A 184 12.34 -2.74 2.40
N VAL A 185 12.87 -1.65 1.82
CA VAL A 185 13.73 -0.71 2.55
C VAL A 185 12.92 0.03 3.62
N ALA A 186 11.68 0.43 3.33
CA ALA A 186 10.78 1.04 4.31
C ALA A 186 10.50 0.06 5.48
N ALA A 187 10.27 -1.21 5.19
CA ALA A 187 10.08 -2.26 6.19
C ALA A 187 11.34 -2.47 7.05
N ALA A 188 12.53 -2.44 6.46
CA ALA A 188 13.78 -2.58 7.19
C ALA A 188 14.08 -1.37 8.10
N ALA A 189 13.86 -0.15 7.59
CA ALA A 189 14.19 1.09 8.27
C ALA A 189 13.18 1.49 9.36
N THR A 190 11.92 1.07 9.25
CA THR A 190 10.86 1.49 10.18
C THR A 190 11.13 1.07 11.62
N PRO A 191 11.42 -0.20 11.94
CA PRO A 191 11.61 -0.59 13.34
C PRO A 191 12.86 0.02 13.95
N MET A 192 13.91 0.22 13.15
CA MET A 192 15.11 0.95 13.57
C MET A 192 14.78 2.41 13.91
N SER A 193 13.98 3.07 13.06
CA SER A 193 13.53 4.45 13.28
C SER A 193 12.71 4.56 14.57
N VAL A 194 11.76 3.64 14.76
CA VAL A 194 10.93 3.56 15.97
C VAL A 194 11.78 3.33 17.21
N ALA A 195 12.73 2.40 17.14
CA ALA A 195 13.64 2.07 18.24
C ALA A 195 14.45 3.30 18.67
N LEU A 196 15.14 3.96 17.72
CA LEU A 196 16.05 5.07 18.01
C LEU A 196 15.35 6.36 18.46
N LEU A 197 14.13 6.60 17.96
CA LEU A 197 13.40 7.84 18.23
C LEU A 197 12.48 7.72 19.45
N THR A 198 11.98 6.52 19.75
CA THR A 198 11.11 6.31 20.93
C THR A 198 11.90 5.93 22.19
N PHE A 199 12.98 5.15 22.04
CA PHE A 199 13.73 4.60 23.17
C PHE A 199 15.12 5.23 23.31
N SER A 200 15.71 5.10 24.50
CA SER A 200 17.08 5.58 24.70
C SER A 200 18.09 4.67 23.98
N ILE A 201 19.18 5.26 23.48
CA ILE A 201 20.22 4.52 22.73
C ILE A 201 20.75 3.33 23.54
N LYS A 202 20.92 3.50 24.87
CA LYS A 202 21.35 2.42 25.77
C LYS A 202 20.35 1.26 25.85
N GLN A 203 19.05 1.56 25.81
CA GLN A 203 18.01 0.53 25.79
C GLN A 203 17.94 -0.19 24.43
N VAL A 204 18.09 0.54 23.33
CA VAL A 204 18.11 -0.04 21.97
C VAL A 204 19.32 -0.96 21.79
N LEU A 205 20.50 -0.55 22.26
CA LEU A 205 21.74 -1.34 22.18
C LEU A 205 21.85 -2.44 23.25
N SER A 206 20.90 -2.52 24.19
CA SER A 206 20.83 -3.65 25.13
C SER A 206 20.52 -4.95 24.37
N PRO A 207 20.95 -6.14 24.85
CA PRO A 207 20.67 -7.39 24.15
C PRO A 207 19.17 -7.61 23.92
N GLN A 208 18.33 -7.25 24.89
CA GLN A 208 16.87 -7.33 24.76
C GLN A 208 16.33 -6.34 23.71
N GLY A 209 16.81 -5.10 23.69
CA GLY A 209 16.41 -4.08 22.72
C GLY A 209 16.86 -4.42 21.30
N ALA A 210 18.07 -4.97 21.16
CA ALA A 210 18.59 -5.44 19.88
C ALA A 210 17.77 -6.63 19.35
N ILE A 211 17.48 -7.62 20.20
CA ILE A 211 16.62 -8.75 19.83
C ILE A 211 15.23 -8.27 19.40
N LEU A 212 14.61 -7.35 20.16
CA LEU A 212 13.30 -6.81 19.82
C LEU A 212 13.31 -6.07 18.48
N THR A 213 14.31 -5.22 18.27
CA THR A 213 14.45 -4.43 17.03
C THR A 213 14.68 -5.36 15.83
N VAL A 214 15.66 -6.26 15.92
CA VAL A 214 15.95 -7.24 14.85
C VAL A 214 14.76 -8.16 14.59
N GLY A 215 14.12 -8.67 15.64
CA GLY A 215 12.92 -9.51 15.52
C GLY A 215 11.76 -8.78 14.84
N SER A 216 11.53 -7.51 15.21
CA SER A 216 10.50 -6.69 14.57
C SER A 216 10.83 -6.34 13.10
N THR A 217 12.12 -6.13 12.77
CA THR A 217 12.58 -5.96 11.40
C THR A 217 12.36 -7.22 10.56
N ILE A 218 12.75 -8.39 11.06
CA ILE A 218 12.52 -9.66 10.36
C ILE A 218 11.02 -9.93 10.19
N GLY A 219 10.23 -9.70 11.24
CA GLY A 219 8.78 -9.87 11.20
C GLY A 219 8.11 -8.94 10.17
N LEU A 220 8.48 -7.66 10.16
CA LEU A 220 7.93 -6.70 9.20
C LEU A 220 8.36 -6.99 7.76
N LEU A 221 9.62 -7.41 7.55
CA LEU A 221 10.11 -7.85 6.25
C LEU A 221 9.34 -9.06 5.73
N ALA A 222 9.09 -10.06 6.58
CA ALA A 222 8.28 -11.23 6.22
C ALA A 222 6.84 -10.83 5.87
N LEU A 223 6.21 -9.98 6.71
CA LEU A 223 4.86 -9.47 6.46
C LEU A 223 4.77 -8.72 5.13
N VAL A 224 5.77 -7.89 4.82
CA VAL A 224 5.83 -7.16 3.55
C VAL A 224 6.07 -8.09 2.37
N TRP A 225 6.99 -9.05 2.49
CA TRP A 225 7.34 -9.95 1.39
C TRP A 225 6.15 -10.81 0.94
N TYR A 226 5.43 -11.39 1.91
CA TYR A 226 4.26 -12.22 1.65
C TYR A 226 2.97 -11.42 1.50
N GLY A 227 2.90 -10.22 2.09
CA GLY A 227 1.72 -9.36 2.10
C GLY A 227 1.75 -8.19 1.11
N ARG A 228 2.78 -8.07 0.26
CA ARG A 228 2.94 -6.98 -0.71
C ARG A 228 1.72 -6.71 -1.59
N ALA A 229 0.97 -7.74 -1.98
CA ALA A 229 -0.25 -7.57 -2.77
C ALA A 229 -1.35 -6.79 -2.01
N PHE A 230 -1.31 -6.81 -0.68
CA PHE A 230 -2.22 -6.06 0.19
C PHE A 230 -1.71 -4.65 0.52
N ILE A 231 -0.55 -4.23 0.02
CA ILE A 231 -0.02 -2.90 0.25
C ILE A 231 -0.03 -2.15 -1.08
N PRO A 232 -0.75 -1.02 -1.19
CA PRO A 232 -0.78 -0.25 -2.43
C PRO A 232 0.64 0.24 -2.76
N PRO A 233 1.03 0.22 -4.04
CA PRO A 233 2.27 0.82 -4.48
C PRO A 233 2.13 2.35 -4.47
N ALA A 234 2.08 2.98 -3.30
CA ALA A 234 1.99 4.43 -3.22
C ALA A 234 3.33 5.09 -3.58
N PRO A 235 3.37 6.17 -4.38
CA PRO A 235 2.24 7.00 -4.85
C PRO A 235 1.73 6.67 -6.27
N LEU A 236 1.98 5.47 -6.81
CA LEU A 236 1.47 5.04 -8.11
C LEU A 236 -0.05 4.89 -8.08
N ALA A 237 -0.75 5.71 -8.85
CA ALA A 237 -2.20 5.69 -8.97
C ALA A 237 -2.62 5.15 -10.34
N MET A 238 -3.74 4.43 -10.39
CA MET A 238 -4.36 3.96 -11.63
C MET A 238 -5.77 4.52 -11.74
N PRO A 239 -5.92 5.78 -12.19
CA PRO A 239 -7.22 6.44 -12.30
C PRO A 239 -8.20 5.72 -13.24
N GLU A 240 -7.71 5.02 -14.25
CA GLU A 240 -8.57 4.32 -15.21
C GLU A 240 -7.98 2.96 -15.61
N ILE A 241 -8.84 1.95 -15.66
CA ILE A 241 -8.55 0.64 -16.23
C ILE A 241 -9.75 0.18 -17.04
N ALA A 242 -9.51 -0.30 -18.25
CA ALA A 242 -10.55 -0.68 -19.19
C ALA A 242 -10.20 -1.97 -19.92
N VAL A 243 -11.23 -2.73 -20.28
CA VAL A 243 -11.12 -3.89 -21.16
C VAL A 243 -12.08 -3.69 -22.32
N GLY A 244 -11.62 -4.00 -23.53
CA GLY A 244 -12.39 -3.93 -24.76
C GLY A 244 -11.94 -5.00 -25.76
N HIS A 245 -12.60 -5.06 -26.90
CA HIS A 245 -12.38 -6.07 -27.94
C HIS A 245 -12.45 -5.45 -29.35
N GLY A 246 -12.16 -6.25 -30.37
CA GLY A 246 -12.31 -5.89 -31.77
C GLY A 246 -11.10 -5.15 -32.35
N THR A 247 -11.26 -4.71 -33.61
CA THR A 247 -10.23 -3.99 -34.37
C THR A 247 -9.84 -2.70 -33.69
N MET A 248 -8.55 -2.50 -33.54
CA MET A 248 -7.98 -1.31 -32.92
C MET A 248 -8.20 -0.07 -33.79
N GLY A 249 -8.68 1.01 -33.18
CA GLY A 249 -8.68 2.33 -33.82
C GLY A 249 -7.25 2.90 -33.89
N SER A 250 -6.90 3.59 -34.98
CA SER A 250 -5.56 4.16 -35.19
C SER A 250 -5.12 5.15 -34.08
N TYR A 251 -6.08 5.76 -33.40
CA TYR A 251 -5.86 6.71 -32.29
C TYR A 251 -6.42 6.20 -30.96
N GLU A 252 -6.74 4.91 -30.86
CA GLU A 252 -7.27 4.32 -29.63
C GLU A 252 -6.13 4.18 -28.62
N CYS A 253 -6.18 5.01 -27.58
CA CYS A 253 -5.24 4.99 -26.47
C CYS A 253 -5.63 3.94 -25.42
N MET A 254 -6.85 4.06 -24.90
CA MET A 254 -7.47 3.11 -23.98
C MET A 254 -8.59 2.35 -24.69
N PRO A 255 -8.79 1.06 -24.40
CA PRO A 255 -9.90 0.31 -24.96
C PRO A 255 -11.25 0.83 -24.44
N GLY A 256 -12.29 0.74 -25.27
CA GLY A 256 -13.64 1.10 -24.84
C GLY A 256 -14.10 0.23 -23.66
N SER A 257 -14.32 0.84 -22.49
CA SER A 257 -14.64 0.11 -21.26
C SER A 257 -15.95 -0.67 -21.36
N LYS A 258 -15.87 -2.00 -21.29
CA LYS A 258 -17.02 -2.91 -21.23
C LYS A 258 -17.08 -3.62 -19.88
N HIS A 259 -18.28 -3.79 -19.33
CA HIS A 259 -18.55 -4.60 -18.13
C HIS A 259 -19.05 -5.99 -18.49
N GLU A 260 -19.68 -6.10 -19.67
CA GLU A 260 -20.22 -7.35 -20.21
C GLU A 260 -19.78 -7.47 -21.67
N MET A 261 -19.43 -8.68 -22.08
CA MET A 261 -19.07 -9.02 -23.46
C MET A 261 -19.76 -10.33 -23.83
N ARG A 262 -20.08 -10.52 -25.10
CA ARG A 262 -20.61 -11.80 -25.58
C ARG A 262 -19.47 -12.75 -25.92
N SER A 263 -19.70 -14.06 -25.82
CA SER A 263 -18.70 -15.07 -26.14
C SER A 263 -18.20 -15.02 -27.59
N ASN A 264 -18.95 -14.41 -28.51
CA ASN A 264 -18.55 -14.17 -29.89
C ASN A 264 -17.87 -12.80 -30.13
N GLN A 265 -17.54 -12.07 -29.07
CA GLN A 265 -16.93 -10.72 -29.11
C GLN A 265 -15.61 -10.68 -28.32
N LEU A 266 -14.78 -11.70 -28.50
CA LEU A 266 -13.51 -11.84 -27.78
C LEU A 266 -12.28 -11.69 -28.67
N ASP A 267 -12.47 -11.47 -29.96
CA ASP A 267 -11.37 -11.17 -30.88
C ASP A 267 -10.69 -9.87 -30.48
N GLY A 268 -9.35 -9.85 -30.45
CA GLY A 268 -8.58 -8.66 -30.08
C GLY A 268 -8.89 -8.15 -28.68
N LEU A 269 -9.11 -9.06 -27.71
CA LEU A 269 -9.39 -8.73 -26.32
C LEU A 269 -8.19 -7.99 -25.69
N ARG A 270 -8.40 -6.74 -25.32
CA ARG A 270 -7.36 -5.80 -24.89
C ARG A 270 -7.66 -5.26 -23.51
N CYS A 271 -6.62 -5.09 -22.72
CA CYS A 271 -6.67 -4.42 -21.42
C CYS A 271 -5.77 -3.19 -21.45
N GLY A 272 -6.32 -2.05 -21.03
CA GLY A 272 -5.62 -0.77 -20.91
C GLY A 272 -5.65 -0.29 -19.47
N SER A 273 -4.50 0.16 -18.96
CA SER A 273 -4.35 0.75 -17.63
C SER A 273 -3.70 2.12 -17.76
N LEU A 274 -4.39 3.18 -17.34
CA LEU A 274 -3.84 4.52 -17.25
C LEU A 274 -3.18 4.69 -15.88
N LEU A 275 -1.88 4.89 -15.86
CA LEU A 275 -1.06 5.00 -14.66
C LEU A 275 -0.50 6.42 -14.52
N ARG A 276 -0.48 6.91 -13.28
CA ARG A 276 0.03 8.22 -12.93
C ARG A 276 0.80 8.14 -11.63
N GLU A 277 2.01 8.69 -11.65
CA GLU A 277 2.87 8.78 -10.48
C GLU A 277 3.43 10.21 -10.39
N PRO A 278 3.38 10.85 -9.21
CA PRO A 278 4.11 12.10 -8.98
C PRO A 278 5.60 11.92 -9.31
N GLY A 279 6.20 12.88 -10.02
CA GLY A 279 7.60 12.74 -10.46
C GLY A 279 7.81 11.82 -11.67
N GLY A 280 6.73 11.30 -12.26
CA GLY A 280 6.78 10.44 -13.44
C GLY A 280 6.89 8.96 -13.09
N LEU A 281 6.45 8.11 -14.02
CA LEU A 281 6.43 6.67 -13.83
C LEU A 281 7.83 6.06 -14.01
N LYS A 282 8.27 5.24 -13.06
CA LYS A 282 9.64 4.70 -13.02
C LYS A 282 9.73 3.18 -13.14
N GLU A 283 8.60 2.49 -13.19
CA GLU A 283 8.55 1.05 -13.36
C GLU A 283 7.50 0.60 -14.37
N ASN A 284 7.69 -0.62 -14.86
CA ASN A 284 6.72 -1.30 -15.71
C ASN A 284 5.73 -2.11 -14.87
N VAL A 285 4.61 -2.46 -15.48
CA VAL A 285 3.56 -3.26 -14.86
C VAL A 285 3.33 -4.57 -15.62
N LEU A 286 2.54 -5.46 -15.04
CA LEU A 286 2.08 -6.70 -15.64
C LEU A 286 0.55 -6.71 -15.68
N HIS A 287 -0.01 -7.09 -16.81
CA HIS A 287 -1.43 -7.43 -16.91
C HIS A 287 -1.60 -8.94 -16.73
N VAL A 288 -2.33 -9.32 -15.68
CA VAL A 288 -2.66 -10.70 -15.33
C VAL A 288 -4.13 -10.95 -15.65
N TRP A 289 -4.37 -11.87 -16.58
CA TRP A 289 -5.71 -12.26 -17.00
C TRP A 289 -6.18 -13.45 -16.19
N THR A 290 -7.39 -13.35 -15.64
CA THR A 290 -8.02 -14.42 -14.88
C THR A 290 -9.42 -14.70 -15.41
N HIS A 291 -9.79 -15.98 -15.41
CA HIS A 291 -11.12 -16.48 -15.78
C HIS A 291 -11.61 -17.44 -14.70
N ARG A 292 -12.79 -17.19 -14.15
CA ARG A 292 -13.36 -17.94 -13.01
C ARG A 292 -12.37 -18.12 -11.85
N GLY A 293 -11.56 -17.09 -11.59
CA GLY A 293 -10.54 -17.09 -10.54
C GLY A 293 -9.21 -17.77 -10.90
N ASN A 294 -9.14 -18.48 -12.03
CA ASN A 294 -7.91 -19.13 -12.49
C ASN A 294 -7.09 -18.18 -13.37
N GLU A 295 -5.78 -18.14 -13.14
CA GLU A 295 -4.86 -17.37 -13.95
C GLU A 295 -4.65 -18.01 -15.33
N LEU A 296 -4.91 -17.24 -16.40
CA LEU A 296 -4.75 -17.69 -17.77
C LEU A 296 -3.41 -17.24 -18.38
N SER A 297 -3.03 -15.99 -18.13
CA SER A 297 -1.83 -15.40 -18.74
C SER A 297 -1.32 -14.21 -17.95
N ARG A 298 0.01 -14.01 -18.00
CA ARG A 298 0.69 -12.80 -17.56
C ARG A 298 1.35 -12.16 -18.76
N ILE A 299 1.00 -10.91 -19.05
CA ILE A 299 1.48 -10.21 -20.23
C ILE A 299 2.11 -8.89 -19.80
N THR A 300 3.35 -8.66 -20.23
CA THR A 300 3.99 -7.35 -20.12
C THR A 300 3.36 -6.42 -21.16
N PRO A 301 2.61 -5.40 -20.74
CA PRO A 301 1.94 -4.49 -21.66
C PRO A 301 2.93 -3.55 -22.34
N THR A 302 2.57 -3.07 -23.53
CA THR A 302 3.29 -2.01 -24.22
C THR A 302 2.94 -0.65 -23.60
N GLN A 303 3.95 0.20 -23.45
CA GLN A 303 3.80 1.54 -22.93
C GLN A 303 3.44 2.51 -24.06
N ILE A 304 2.40 3.29 -23.86
CA ILE A 304 1.86 4.23 -24.84
C ILE A 304 1.70 5.59 -24.15
N ARG A 305 2.23 6.63 -24.79
CA ARG A 305 2.03 8.00 -24.34
C ARG A 305 0.80 8.55 -25.05
N CYS A 306 -0.18 8.95 -24.27
CA CYS A 306 -1.43 9.54 -24.73
C CYS A 306 -1.48 11.01 -24.29
N ASP A 307 -2.45 11.76 -24.79
CA ASP A 307 -2.64 13.15 -24.36
C ASP A 307 -2.93 13.20 -22.85
N GLY A 308 -2.11 13.97 -22.12
CA GLY A 308 -2.22 14.16 -20.67
C GLY A 308 -1.00 13.66 -19.87
N ASP A 309 -1.04 13.88 -18.55
CA ASP A 309 0.10 13.64 -17.65
C ASP A 309 0.25 12.16 -17.20
N GLY A 310 -0.40 11.22 -17.89
CA GLY A 310 -0.42 9.79 -17.55
C GLY A 310 0.21 8.91 -18.61
N VAL A 311 0.54 7.68 -18.22
CA VAL A 311 1.08 6.67 -19.12
C VAL A 311 0.09 5.53 -19.25
N VAL A 312 -0.25 5.17 -20.49
CA VAL A 312 -1.14 4.03 -20.75
C VAL A 312 -0.30 2.77 -20.97
N PHE A 313 -0.68 1.70 -20.28
CA PHE A 313 -0.16 0.37 -20.53
C PHE A 313 -1.23 -0.46 -21.19
N ARG A 314 -0.92 -1.07 -22.32
CA ARG A 314 -1.87 -1.88 -23.07
C ARG A 314 -1.33 -3.27 -23.36
N SER A 315 -2.16 -4.28 -23.14
CA SER A 315 -1.88 -5.64 -23.60
C SER A 315 -3.08 -6.22 -24.33
N GLU A 316 -2.81 -7.21 -25.17
CA GLU A 316 -3.81 -8.02 -25.86
C GLU A 316 -3.67 -9.47 -25.42
N LEU A 317 -4.77 -10.12 -25.11
CA LEU A 317 -4.79 -11.54 -24.76
C LEU A 317 -4.78 -12.38 -26.05
N PRO A 318 -3.79 -13.27 -26.24
CA PRO A 318 -3.75 -14.12 -27.42
C PRO A 318 -4.96 -15.07 -27.47
N LEU A 319 -5.58 -15.19 -28.65
CA LEU A 319 -6.71 -16.10 -28.91
C LEU A 319 -6.42 -17.56 -28.52
N SER A 320 -5.16 -18.01 -28.63
CA SER A 320 -4.74 -19.37 -28.26
C SER A 320 -4.88 -19.67 -26.77
N VAL A 321 -4.95 -18.65 -25.91
CA VAL A 321 -5.06 -18.78 -24.45
C VAL A 321 -6.52 -18.72 -23.99
N ILE A 322 -7.44 -18.28 -24.85
CA ILE A 322 -8.85 -18.17 -24.51
C ILE A 322 -9.45 -19.58 -24.34
N PRO A 323 -10.08 -19.88 -23.19
CA PRO A 323 -10.71 -21.19 -22.96
C PRO A 323 -11.81 -21.50 -23.99
N LYS A 324 -12.03 -22.80 -24.25
CA LYS A 324 -13.12 -23.26 -25.14
C LYS A 324 -14.50 -22.79 -24.68
N ASP A 325 -14.72 -22.75 -23.37
CA ASP A 325 -15.88 -22.09 -22.75
C ASP A 325 -15.42 -20.77 -22.13
N PRO A 326 -15.59 -19.63 -22.82
CA PRO A 326 -15.15 -18.34 -22.30
C PRO A 326 -16.19 -17.70 -21.37
N THR A 327 -17.34 -18.31 -21.11
CA THR A 327 -18.42 -17.66 -20.35
C THR A 327 -18.09 -17.50 -18.86
N GLY A 328 -18.70 -16.51 -18.20
CA GLY A 328 -18.57 -16.25 -16.77
C GLY A 328 -17.64 -15.09 -16.44
N LYS A 329 -17.08 -15.08 -15.23
CA LYS A 329 -16.34 -13.94 -14.68
C LYS A 329 -14.90 -13.89 -15.19
N TRP A 330 -14.50 -12.71 -15.64
CA TRP A 330 -13.14 -12.39 -16.03
C TRP A 330 -12.59 -11.21 -15.23
N ALA A 331 -11.26 -11.15 -15.12
CA ALA A 331 -10.60 -9.93 -14.70
C ALA A 331 -9.25 -9.75 -15.41
N CYS A 332 -8.98 -8.50 -15.80
CA CYS A 332 -7.63 -8.03 -16.06
C CYS A 332 -7.13 -7.31 -14.81
N THR A 333 -6.05 -7.82 -14.23
CA THR A 333 -5.43 -7.24 -13.03
C THR A 333 -4.06 -6.68 -13.35
N THR A 334 -3.81 -5.46 -12.93
CA THR A 334 -2.53 -4.77 -13.10
C THR A 334 -1.71 -4.91 -11.82
N TYR A 335 -0.52 -5.48 -11.94
CA TYR A 335 0.46 -5.61 -10.87
C TYR A 335 1.72 -4.83 -11.21
N THR A 336 2.43 -4.35 -10.20
CA THR A 336 3.85 -4.00 -10.36
C THR A 336 4.64 -5.26 -10.73
N LEU A 337 5.81 -5.10 -11.37
CA LEU A 337 6.72 -6.25 -11.56
C LEU A 337 7.07 -6.91 -10.22
N GLY A 338 7.13 -6.08 -9.18
CA GLY A 338 7.38 -6.53 -7.82
C GLY A 338 6.18 -7.11 -7.08
N GLY A 339 5.04 -7.37 -7.75
CA GLY A 339 3.90 -8.12 -7.23
C GLY A 339 2.97 -7.38 -6.27
N GLN A 340 3.02 -6.04 -6.25
CA GLN A 340 1.99 -5.22 -5.59
C GLN A 340 0.81 -5.04 -6.54
N LEU A 341 -0.40 -5.10 -5.99
CA LEU A 341 -1.62 -4.86 -6.76
C LEU A 341 -1.77 -3.35 -7.03
N VAL A 342 -1.96 -2.99 -8.29
CA VAL A 342 -2.20 -1.62 -8.73
C VAL A 342 -3.71 -1.40 -9.00
N GLY A 343 -4.34 -2.36 -9.69
CA GLY A 343 -5.79 -2.49 -9.65
C GLY A 343 -6.39 -3.51 -10.60
N ILE A 344 -7.72 -3.58 -10.60
CA ILE A 344 -8.47 -4.71 -11.15
C ILE A 344 -9.60 -4.20 -12.01
N ARG A 345 -9.73 -4.71 -13.23
CA ARG A 345 -10.90 -4.54 -14.08
C ARG A 345 -11.60 -5.87 -14.28
N LYS A 346 -12.79 -6.00 -13.68
CA LYS A 346 -13.66 -7.16 -13.84
C LYS A 346 -14.66 -6.93 -14.97
N PHE A 347 -14.99 -8.00 -15.67
CA PHE A 347 -16.06 -8.03 -16.65
C PHE A 347 -16.63 -9.45 -16.73
N GLU A 348 -17.83 -9.58 -17.27
CA GLU A 348 -18.49 -10.87 -17.46
C GLU A 348 -18.60 -11.18 -18.95
N VAL A 349 -18.34 -12.42 -19.32
CA VAL A 349 -18.58 -12.93 -20.67
C VAL A 349 -19.86 -13.73 -20.65
N LEU A 350 -20.87 -13.20 -21.33
CA LEU A 350 -22.18 -13.79 -21.50
C LEU A 350 -22.15 -14.82 -22.64
N THR A 351 -23.19 -15.63 -22.75
CA THR A 351 -23.42 -16.47 -23.94
C THR A 351 -23.54 -15.60 -25.21
N SER A 352 -23.52 -16.24 -26.39
CA SER A 352 -23.73 -15.54 -27.65
C SER A 352 -25.10 -14.86 -27.74
N THR A 353 -26.10 -15.40 -27.04
CA THR A 353 -27.45 -14.86 -26.89
C THR A 353 -27.55 -13.73 -25.86
N GLY A 354 -26.50 -13.52 -25.04
CA GLY A 354 -26.44 -12.46 -24.02
C GLY A 354 -26.99 -12.88 -22.65
N GLU A 355 -27.04 -14.18 -22.36
CA GLU A 355 -27.48 -14.70 -21.07
C GLU A 355 -26.27 -14.90 -20.15
N SER A 356 -26.43 -14.55 -18.87
CA SER A 356 -25.43 -14.82 -17.83
C SER A 356 -25.45 -16.30 -17.47
N VAL A 357 -24.30 -16.95 -17.44
CA VAL A 357 -24.20 -18.34 -16.99
C VAL A 357 -24.12 -18.35 -15.47
N SER A 358 -25.18 -18.81 -14.80
CA SER A 358 -25.14 -19.04 -13.35
C SER A 358 -24.08 -20.10 -13.06
N GLU A 359 -23.04 -19.69 -12.35
CA GLU A 359 -21.93 -20.55 -11.91
C GLU A 359 -22.50 -21.63 -10.96
N GLN A 360 -22.76 -22.83 -11.49
CA GLN A 360 -23.10 -23.98 -10.63
C GLN A 360 -21.86 -24.31 -9.80
N PRO A 361 -21.96 -24.42 -8.46
CA PRO A 361 -20.83 -24.86 -7.65
C PRO A 361 -20.46 -26.27 -8.07
N GLU A 362 -19.19 -26.44 -8.42
CA GLU A 362 -18.57 -27.73 -8.74
C GLU A 362 -18.86 -28.70 -7.59
N LYS A 363 -19.71 -29.71 -7.84
CA LYS A 363 -19.96 -30.77 -6.86
C LYS A 363 -18.63 -31.47 -6.60
N PRO A 364 -18.14 -31.56 -5.35
CA PRO A 364 -17.01 -32.43 -5.06
C PRO A 364 -17.41 -33.86 -5.44
N GLY A 365 -16.60 -34.47 -6.31
CA GLY A 365 -16.84 -35.80 -6.83
C GLY A 365 -17.16 -36.78 -5.70
N SER A 366 -18.21 -37.57 -5.92
CA SER A 366 -18.53 -38.72 -5.08
C SER A 366 -17.37 -39.71 -5.15
N GLY A 367 -16.45 -39.60 -4.17
CA GLY A 367 -15.54 -40.69 -3.84
C GLY A 367 -16.39 -41.91 -3.51
N SER A 368 -16.16 -43.00 -4.22
CA SER A 368 -16.74 -44.31 -3.96
C SER A 368 -16.32 -44.78 -2.57
N GLY A 369 -17.15 -44.48 -1.57
CA GLY A 369 -17.08 -45.10 -0.25
C GLY A 369 -17.80 -46.44 -0.30
N SER A 370 -17.08 -47.53 -0.59
CA SER A 370 -17.50 -48.86 -0.13
C SER A 370 -16.85 -49.08 1.24
N GLY A 371 -17.59 -48.73 2.28
CA GLY A 371 -17.25 -49.04 3.67
C GLY A 371 -17.24 -50.56 3.90
N GLY A 372 -16.29 -51.01 4.70
CA GLY A 372 -16.18 -52.40 5.11
C GLY A 372 -17.13 -52.80 6.23
N SER A 373 -17.24 -54.11 6.42
CA SER A 373 -17.72 -54.75 7.65
C SER A 373 -16.79 -55.93 7.94
N GLY A 374 -16.12 -55.91 9.09
CA GLY A 374 -15.07 -56.86 9.46
C GLY A 374 -15.57 -58.14 10.13
N SER A 375 -14.63 -59.01 10.48
CA SER A 375 -14.50 -59.63 11.81
C SER A 375 -13.18 -60.42 11.89
N ALA A 376 -12.58 -60.43 13.07
CA ALA A 376 -11.39 -61.19 13.41
C ALA A 376 -11.74 -62.66 13.71
N GLY A 377 -10.82 -63.58 13.42
CA GLY A 377 -10.93 -64.99 13.81
C GLY A 377 -9.66 -65.79 13.51
N SER A 378 -9.01 -66.24 14.58
CA SER A 378 -7.78 -67.03 14.68
C SER A 378 -7.91 -68.51 14.25
N GLY A 379 -6.78 -69.16 13.94
CA GLY A 379 -6.59 -70.63 13.97
C GLY A 379 -6.13 -71.22 12.63
N SER A 380 -4.84 -71.50 12.43
CA SER A 380 -4.08 -72.73 12.79
C SER A 380 -3.98 -73.76 11.66
N SER A 381 -2.73 -74.15 11.40
CA SER A 381 -2.24 -75.46 10.91
C SER A 381 -2.56 -75.92 9.48
N GLY A 382 -1.54 -76.42 8.79
CA GLY A 382 -1.75 -77.45 7.75
C GLY A 382 -0.72 -77.50 6.63
N ARG A 383 0.36 -78.27 6.86
CA ARG A 383 1.29 -78.89 5.91
C ARG A 383 0.72 -79.22 4.51
N GLY A 384 1.61 -79.24 3.50
CA GLY A 384 1.44 -80.17 2.36
C GLY A 384 2.16 -79.83 1.06
N SER A 385 3.46 -80.15 1.01
CA SER A 385 4.20 -80.75 -0.12
C SER A 385 3.62 -80.75 -1.55
N GLY A 386 4.49 -80.37 -2.50
CA GLY A 386 4.87 -81.28 -3.59
C GLY A 386 4.61 -80.82 -5.03
N GLY A 387 5.63 -80.96 -5.87
CA GLY A 387 5.44 -81.35 -7.27
C GLY A 387 5.85 -80.36 -8.36
N SER A 388 7.17 -80.32 -8.62
CA SER A 388 7.81 -80.46 -9.95
C SER A 388 6.96 -80.42 -11.22
N GLY A 389 7.42 -79.67 -12.23
CA GLY A 389 7.00 -79.83 -13.62
C GLY A 389 7.68 -78.85 -14.59
N SER A 390 8.83 -79.26 -15.11
CA SER A 390 9.66 -78.56 -16.09
C SER A 390 9.10 -78.56 -17.53
N SER A 391 9.82 -77.82 -18.39
CA SER A 391 9.93 -77.86 -19.87
C SER A 391 8.92 -77.02 -20.65
N ALA A 392 9.33 -75.95 -21.35
CA ALA A 392 10.02 -75.91 -22.66
C ALA A 392 9.08 -76.36 -23.80
N THR A 393 8.90 -75.69 -24.93
CA THR A 393 9.79 -75.02 -25.90
C THR A 393 8.90 -74.14 -26.80
N GLY A 394 9.37 -73.01 -27.33
CA GLY A 394 9.96 -72.91 -28.68
C GLY A 394 9.16 -71.83 -29.47
N SER A 395 9.77 -70.70 -29.81
CA SER A 395 10.34 -70.37 -31.15
C SER A 395 9.23 -69.96 -32.16
N ALA A 396 9.38 -69.04 -33.10
CA ALA A 396 10.42 -68.11 -33.51
C ALA A 396 9.82 -67.22 -34.64
N GLY A 397 10.53 -66.14 -34.98
CA GLY A 397 10.50 -65.52 -36.33
C GLY A 397 9.72 -64.20 -36.39
N SER A 398 10.30 -62.99 -36.43
CA SER A 398 11.41 -62.39 -37.20
C SER A 398 10.96 -61.63 -38.46
N GLY A 399 11.38 -60.36 -38.52
CA GLY A 399 11.67 -59.60 -39.74
C GLY A 399 10.52 -58.72 -40.25
N SER A 400 10.75 -57.56 -40.86
CA SER A 400 11.94 -56.72 -41.02
C SER A 400 11.50 -55.41 -41.69
N ALA A 401 12.13 -54.31 -41.29
CA ALA A 401 12.59 -53.17 -42.10
C ALA A 401 11.79 -52.65 -43.32
N GLY A 402 11.59 -51.33 -43.33
CA GLY A 402 12.10 -50.49 -44.43
C GLY A 402 11.08 -49.63 -45.18
N ARG A 403 10.99 -48.35 -44.83
CA ARG A 403 11.48 -47.19 -45.62
C ARG A 403 11.23 -45.89 -44.88
#